data_AF-A0A5K0XBA5-F1
#
_entry.id   AF-A0A5K0XBA5-F1
#
_cell.length_a   1.000
_cell.length_b   1.000
_cell.length_c   1.000
_cell.angle_alpha   90.00
_cell.angle_beta   90.00
_cell.angle_gamma   90.00
#
_symmetry.space_group_name_H-M   'P 1'
#
loop_
_entity.id
_entity.type
_entity.pdbx_description
1 polymer ?
#
loop_
_entity_poly.entity_id
_entity_poly.type
_entity_poly.pdbx_seq_one_letter_code
_entity_poly.pdbx_strand_id
1 'polypeptide(L)' 'LKEYSVESAIAVIVDGSANLKVDTQHLRDINFTVGSIYQFIGELLIESDDN' A
#
# COMPACT_ATOMS: atom_id res chain seq x y z
N LEU A 1 2.44 7.90 -2.86
CA LEU A 1 3.12 6.63 -2.49
C LEU A 1 4.43 6.94 -1.79
N LYS A 2 4.61 6.44 -0.56
CA LYS A 2 5.81 6.69 0.25
C LYS A 2 6.87 5.61 0.01
N GLU A 3 6.47 4.35 0.06
CA GLU A 3 7.37 3.19 -0.10
C GLU A 3 6.68 2.08 -0.90
N TYR A 4 7.48 1.26 -1.56
CA TYR A 4 7.01 0.07 -2.27
C TYR A 4 8.09 -1.01 -2.24
N SER A 5 7.72 -2.23 -1.88
CA SER A 5 8.58 -3.40 -1.91
C SER A 5 8.08 -4.38 -2.96
N VAL A 6 8.92 -4.68 -3.95
CA VAL A 6 8.65 -5.70 -4.97
C VAL A 6 8.61 -7.10 -4.35
N GLU A 7 9.47 -7.35 -3.37
CA GLU A 7 9.61 -8.66 -2.71
C GLU A 7 8.34 -9.04 -1.93
N SER A 8 7.86 -8.14 -1.08
CA SER A 8 6.65 -8.39 -0.28
C SER A 8 5.36 -7.98 -0.99
N ALA A 9 5.44 -7.30 -2.14
CA ALA A 9 4.33 -6.67 -2.84
C ALA A 9 3.50 -5.72 -1.95
N ILE A 10 4.15 -5.07 -0.97
CA ILE A 10 3.49 -4.10 -0.09
C ILE A 10 3.85 -2.68 -0.55
N ALA A 11 2.81 -1.86 -0.73
CA ALA A 11 2.91 -0.43 -0.94
C ALA A 11 2.50 0.31 0.35
N VAL A 12 3.21 1.37 0.69
CA VAL A 12 2.85 2.26 1.82
C VAL A 12 2.44 3.61 1.28
N ILE A 13 1.24 4.03 1.65
CA ILE A 13 0.68 5.34 1.32
C ILE A 13 0.59 6.15 2.61
N VAL A 14 0.97 7.41 2.51
CA VAL A 14 0.94 8.35 3.63
C VAL A 14 0.13 9.56 3.21
N ASP A 15 -0.81 9.96 4.07
CA ASP A 15 -1.56 11.21 3.97
C ASP A 15 -1.61 11.86 5.36
N GLY A 16 -0.87 12.95 5.55
CA GLY A 16 -0.66 13.55 6.87
C GLY A 16 -0.02 12.56 7.86
N SER A 17 -0.72 12.27 8.96
CA SER A 17 -0.31 11.27 9.97
C SER A 17 -0.89 9.87 9.69
N ALA A 18 -1.76 9.72 8.71
CA ALA A 18 -2.34 8.44 8.34
C ALA A 18 -1.37 7.66 7.45
N ASN A 19 -1.22 6.37 7.77
CA ASN A 19 -0.38 5.45 7.02
C ASN A 19 -1.23 4.23 6.67
N LEU A 20 -1.30 3.88 5.39
CA LEU A 20 -2.02 2.70 4.92
C LEU A 20 -1.05 1.78 4.19
N LYS A 21 -0.99 0.52 4.64
CA LYS A 21 -0.33 -0.56 3.90
C LYS A 21 -1.33 -1.13 2.92
N VAL A 22 -0.91 -1.27 1.67
CA VAL A 22 -1.73 -1.84 0.60
C VAL A 22 -1.02 -3.07 0.08
N ASP A 23 -1.72 -4.20 0.10
CA ASP A 23 -1.29 -5.41 -0.58
C ASP A 23 -1.49 -5.24 -2.10
N THR A 24 -0.40 -5.34 -2.83
CA THR A 24 -0.34 -5.20 -4.29
C THR A 24 0.07 -6.50 -4.98
N GLN A 25 -0.09 -7.66 -4.32
CA GLN A 25 0.29 -8.97 -4.88
C GLN A 25 -0.33 -9.26 -6.25
N HIS A 26 -1.53 -8.72 -6.51
CA HIS A 26 -2.26 -8.85 -7.79
C HIS A 26 -1.93 -7.76 -8.81
N LEU A 27 -1.10 -6.78 -8.44
CA LEU A 27 -0.73 -5.62 -9.27
C LEU A 27 0.77 -5.63 -9.65
N ARG A 28 1.44 -6.78 -9.58
CA ARG A 28 2.89 -6.91 -9.83
C ARG A 28 3.33 -6.52 -11.24
N ASP A 29 2.41 -6.56 -12.21
CA ASP A 29 2.70 -6.15 -13.59
C ASP A 29 2.64 -4.62 -13.79
N ILE A 30 2.33 -3.86 -12.73
CA ILE A 30 2.24 -2.40 -12.74
C ILE A 30 3.48 -1.81 -12.05
N ASN A 31 4.10 -0.83 -12.70
CA ASN A 31 5.25 -0.13 -12.14
C ASN A 31 4.80 0.95 -11.14
N PHE A 32 5.20 0.79 -9.89
CA PHE A 32 5.02 1.81 -8.85
C PHE A 32 6.25 2.71 -8.76
N THR A 33 6.01 4.02 -8.76
CA THR A 33 7.05 5.05 -8.64
C THR A 33 6.84 5.82 -7.35
N VAL A 34 7.85 5.78 -6.47
CA VAL A 34 7.85 6.52 -5.20
C VAL A 34 7.68 8.02 -5.46
N GLY A 35 6.86 8.69 -4.64
CA GLY A 35 6.55 10.12 -4.79
C GLY A 35 5.40 10.44 -5.75
N SER A 36 4.91 9.45 -6.52
CA SER A 36 3.73 9.64 -7.37
C SER A 36 2.43 9.44 -6.59
N ILE A 37 1.34 10.02 -7.10
CA ILE A 37 -0.03 9.89 -6.57
C ILE A 37 -0.68 8.65 -7.18
N TYR A 38 -1.33 7.84 -6.34
CA TYR A 38 -2.03 6.62 -6.76
C TYR A 38 -3.38 6.54 -6.04
N GLN A 39 -4.37 5.98 -6.72
CA GLN A 39 -5.65 5.60 -6.16
C GLN A 39 -5.76 4.08 -6.15
N PHE A 40 -5.98 3.50 -4.97
CA PHE A 40 -6.21 2.07 -4.80
C PHE A 40 -7.70 1.86 -4.51
N ILE A 41 -8.29 0.85 -5.14
CA ILE A 41 -9.68 0.45 -4.93
C ILE A 41 -9.64 -1.00 -4.46
N GLY A 42 -10.21 -1.26 -3.28
CA GLY A 42 -10.18 -2.59 -2.67
C GLY A 42 -10.87 -2.59 -1.32
N GLU A 43 -10.63 -3.65 -0.56
CA GLU A 43 -11.20 -3.85 0.77
C GLU A 43 -10.23 -3.35 1.84
N LEU A 44 -10.76 -2.68 2.86
CA LEU A 44 -10.00 -2.26 4.01
C LEU A 44 -10.02 -3.37 5.06
N LEU A 45 -8.90 -4.07 5.20
CA LEU A 45 -8.67 -4.96 6.33
C LEU A 45 -8.17 -4.12 7.51
N ILE A 46 -8.99 -4.04 8.56
CA ILE A 46 -8.57 -3.49 9.85
C ILE A 46 -8.15 -4.69 10.68
N GLU A 47 -6.85 -4.87 10.88
CA GLU A 47 -6.37 -5.81 11.89
C GLU A 47 -6.78 -5.25 13.26
N SER A 48 -7.67 -5.97 13.94
CA SER A 48 -7.86 -5.79 15.36
C SER A 48 -6.58 -6.27 16.04
N ASP A 49 -6.02 -5.49 16.97
CA ASP A 49 -5.01 -6.00 17.90
C ASP A 49 -5.66 -7.17 18.66
N ASP A 50 -5.40 -8.40 18.25
CA ASP A 50 -5.68 -9.58 19.06
C ASP A 50 -4.67 -9.55 20.21
N ASN A 51 -5.16 -9.11 21.37
CA ASN A 51 -4.45 -9.19 22.66
C ASN A 51 -4.13 -10.64 23.04
#